data_AF-A0A936Z2N3-F1
#
_entry.id   AF-A0A936Z2N3-F1
#
_cell.length_a   1.000
_cell.length_b   1.000
_cell.length_c   1.000
_cell.angle_alpha   90.00
_cell.angle_beta   90.00
_cell.angle_gamma   90.00
#
_symmetry.space_group_name_H-M   'P 1'
#
loop_
_entity.id
_entity.type
_entity.pdbx_description
1 polymer ?
#
loop_
_entity_poly.entity_id
_entity_poly.type
_entity_poly.pdbx_seq_one_letter_code
_entity_poly.pdbx_strand_id
1 'polypeptide(L)'
;MRLLSDPDLLVPLVLAVFALVVTGALWRLRWQHRRRIARRRAAAYQLIDCLKAYTAWIDWHRDEPLLHQNPDEGGIPAALAQAVQIKDQHFPELGTLVLDLLRTHRELMQYLWEENILRMKHASPLRPHYADPRYHNIRDRQDGLLDSLFLRCRQLGGDSGSGWRRTRSDFSFSSGDMGMPSQPAP
;
A
#
# COMPACT_ATOMS: atom_id res chain seq x y z
N MET A 1 42.43 -31.88 -43.80
CA MET A 1 41.50 -32.29 -42.71
C MET A 1 42.25 -33.16 -41.67
N ARG A 2 43.25 -32.61 -40.94
CA ARG A 2 43.98 -33.34 -39.88
C ARG A 2 43.87 -32.71 -38.48
N LEU A 3 43.21 -31.56 -38.37
CA LEU A 3 43.05 -30.81 -37.12
C LEU A 3 42.06 -31.43 -36.11
N LEU A 4 41.38 -32.52 -36.48
CA LEU A 4 40.39 -33.21 -35.63
C LEU A 4 40.95 -34.48 -34.96
N SER A 5 42.23 -34.82 -35.18
CA SER A 5 42.82 -36.07 -34.68
C SER A 5 43.75 -35.89 -33.47
N ASP A 6 44.07 -34.66 -33.07
CA ASP A 6 44.91 -34.40 -31.90
C ASP A 6 44.04 -34.27 -30.64
N PRO A 7 44.06 -35.27 -29.73
CA PRO A 7 43.25 -35.24 -28.51
C PRO A 7 43.61 -34.06 -27.60
N ASP A 8 44.85 -33.57 -27.68
CA ASP A 8 45.35 -32.43 -26.90
C ASP A 8 44.70 -31.09 -27.31
N LEU A 9 44.17 -30.97 -28.52
CA LEU A 9 43.42 -29.79 -28.99
C LEU A 9 41.91 -29.91 -28.77
N LEU A 10 41.39 -31.14 -28.72
CA LEU A 10 39.96 -31.40 -28.49
C LEU A 10 39.54 -31.12 -27.06
N VAL A 11 40.35 -31.51 -26.08
CA VAL A 11 40.07 -31.30 -24.64
C VAL A 11 39.87 -29.82 -24.29
N PRO A 12 40.78 -28.88 -24.63
CA PRO A 12 40.59 -27.46 -24.32
C PRO A 12 39.40 -26.86 -25.08
N LEU A 13 39.10 -27.33 -26.29
CA LEU A 13 37.96 -26.86 -27.08
C LEU A 13 36.62 -27.30 -26.46
N VAL A 14 36.51 -28.56 -26.02
CA VAL A 14 35.34 -29.06 -25.29
C VAL A 14 35.15 -28.32 -23.97
N LEU A 15 36.23 -28.08 -23.21
CA LEU A 15 36.19 -27.29 -21.98
C LEU A 15 35.76 -25.85 -22.23
N ALA A 16 36.25 -25.21 -23.31
CA ALA A 16 35.85 -23.85 -23.68
C ALA A 16 34.36 -23.77 -24.05
N VAL A 17 33.86 -24.74 -24.83
CA VAL A 17 32.44 -24.84 -25.16
C VAL A 17 31.60 -25.07 -23.90
N PHE A 18 32.01 -25.99 -23.02
CA PHE A 18 31.31 -26.25 -21.77
C PHE A 18 31.29 -25.01 -20.86
N ALA A 19 32.41 -24.31 -20.72
CA ALA A 19 32.51 -23.06 -19.98
C ALA A 19 31.56 -21.99 -20.54
N LEU A 20 31.46 -21.84 -21.86
CA LEU A 20 30.52 -20.92 -22.50
C LEU A 20 29.05 -21.30 -22.21
N VAL A 21 28.71 -22.59 -22.28
CA VAL A 21 27.36 -23.08 -21.98
C VAL A 21 26.99 -22.80 -20.51
N VAL A 22 27.89 -23.11 -19.58
CA VAL A 22 27.68 -22.87 -18.14
C VAL A 22 27.53 -21.37 -17.86
N THR A 23 28.39 -20.54 -18.44
CA THR A 23 28.34 -19.09 -18.27
C THR A 23 27.04 -18.51 -18.82
N GLY A 24 26.59 -18.98 -19.99
CA GLY A 24 25.32 -18.60 -20.58
C GLY A 24 24.11 -19.02 -19.72
N ALA A 25 24.15 -20.22 -19.14
CA ALA A 25 23.11 -20.72 -18.24
C ALA A 25 23.03 -19.88 -16.95
N LEU A 26 24.17 -19.60 -16.31
CA LEU A 26 24.26 -18.75 -15.12
C LEU A 26 23.77 -17.33 -15.41
N TRP A 27 24.11 -16.77 -16.57
CA TRP A 27 23.64 -15.46 -16.99
C TRP A 27 22.11 -15.43 -17.17
N ARG A 28 21.52 -16.44 -17.83
CA ARG A 28 20.06 -16.56 -17.95
C ARG A 28 19.37 -16.68 -16.59
N LEU A 29 19.89 -17.51 -15.69
CA LEU A 29 19.37 -17.65 -14.32
C LEU A 29 19.42 -16.30 -13.59
N ARG A 30 20.56 -15.62 -13.63
CA ARG A 30 20.73 -14.30 -13.00
C ARG A 30 19.77 -13.26 -13.59
N TRP A 31 19.56 -13.28 -14.90
CA TRP A 31 18.61 -12.41 -15.59
C TRP A 31 17.17 -12.69 -15.18
N GLN A 32 16.76 -13.96 -15.12
CA GLN A 32 15.42 -14.35 -14.67
C GLN A 32 15.18 -13.97 -13.21
N HIS A 33 16.17 -14.18 -12.32
CA HIS A 33 16.10 -13.73 -10.94
C HIS A 33 15.94 -12.21 -10.84
N ARG A 34 16.75 -11.44 -11.58
CA ARG A 34 16.62 -9.97 -11.63
C ARG A 34 15.24 -9.54 -12.10
N ARG A 35 14.69 -10.18 -13.15
CA ARG A 35 13.33 -9.90 -13.63
C ARG A 35 12.27 -10.22 -12.59
N ARG A 36 12.38 -11.34 -11.87
CA ARG A 36 11.44 -11.69 -10.79
C ARG A 36 11.47 -10.67 -9.66
N ILE A 37 12.66 -10.24 -9.25
CA ILE A 37 12.82 -9.20 -8.21
C ILE A 37 12.24 -7.87 -8.69
N ALA A 38 12.53 -7.45 -9.92
CA ALA A 38 11.98 -6.21 -10.48
C ALA A 38 10.44 -6.24 -10.56
N ARG A 39 9.85 -7.37 -10.97
CA ARG A 39 8.39 -7.55 -10.96
C ARG A 39 7.80 -7.48 -9.56
N ARG A 40 8.42 -8.15 -8.58
CA ARG A 40 7.98 -8.06 -7.18
C ARG A 40 8.06 -6.63 -6.65
N ARG A 41 9.12 -5.89 -6.97
CA ARG A 41 9.24 -4.47 -6.60
C ARG A 41 8.14 -3.62 -7.22
N ALA A 42 7.87 -3.77 -8.51
CA ALA A 42 6.80 -3.06 -9.18
C ALA A 42 5.44 -3.35 -8.54
N ALA A 43 5.14 -4.63 -8.27
CA ALA A 43 3.91 -5.03 -7.58
C ALA A 43 3.83 -4.43 -6.16
N ALA A 44 4.94 -4.35 -5.44
CA ALA A 44 4.98 -3.74 -4.11
C ALA A 44 4.60 -2.25 -4.16
N TYR A 45 5.16 -1.50 -5.10
CA TYR A 45 4.80 -0.10 -5.30
C TYR A 45 3.34 0.08 -5.71
N GLN A 46 2.85 -0.74 -6.64
CA GLN A 46 1.44 -0.71 -7.04
C GLN A 46 0.50 -0.99 -5.85
N LEU A 47 0.83 -1.96 -5.01
CA LEU A 47 0.04 -2.24 -3.80
C LEU A 47 0.03 -1.04 -2.85
N ILE A 48 1.20 -0.43 -2.62
CA ILE A 48 1.31 0.77 -1.77
C ILE A 48 0.46 1.92 -2.34
N ASP A 49 0.51 2.16 -3.65
CA ASP A 49 -0.24 3.23 -4.28
C ASP A 49 -1.76 2.99 -4.25
N CYS A 50 -2.20 1.75 -4.46
CA CYS A 50 -3.61 1.37 -4.26
C CYS A 50 -4.07 1.62 -2.81
N LEU A 51 -3.24 1.27 -1.82
CA LEU A 51 -3.57 1.50 -0.41
C LEU A 51 -3.60 3.00 -0.06
N LYS A 52 -2.75 3.84 -0.66
CA LYS A 52 -2.83 5.30 -0.51
C LYS A 52 -4.06 5.91 -1.18
N ALA A 53 -4.39 5.45 -2.38
CA ALA A 53 -5.61 5.86 -3.07
C ALA A 53 -6.86 5.50 -2.24
N TYR A 54 -6.84 4.34 -1.60
CA TYR A 54 -7.86 3.95 -0.64
C TYR A 54 -7.94 4.88 0.58
N THR A 55 -6.81 5.29 1.17
CA THR A 55 -6.85 6.25 2.28
C THR A 55 -7.43 7.60 1.87
N ALA A 56 -7.05 8.10 0.70
CA ALA A 56 -7.57 9.36 0.16
C ALA A 56 -9.07 9.27 -0.12
N TRP A 57 -9.55 8.13 -0.63
CA TRP A 57 -10.97 7.87 -0.82
C TRP A 57 -11.75 7.93 0.50
N ILE A 58 -11.20 7.35 1.58
CA ILE A 58 -11.84 7.45 2.92
C ILE A 58 -11.87 8.88 3.43
N ASP A 59 -10.77 9.62 3.28
CA ASP A 59 -10.71 10.99 3.77
C ASP A 59 -11.70 11.89 3.01
N TRP A 60 -11.94 11.63 1.72
CA TRP A 60 -13.01 12.29 0.95
C TRP A 60 -14.41 11.94 1.46
N HIS A 61 -14.71 10.65 1.68
CA HIS A 61 -16.01 10.18 2.20
C HIS A 61 -16.31 10.60 3.63
N ARG A 62 -15.30 10.97 4.42
CA ARG A 62 -15.49 11.54 5.76
C ARG A 62 -16.16 12.91 5.66
N ASP A 63 -15.63 13.75 4.78
CA ASP A 63 -16.01 15.16 4.73
C ASP A 63 -17.31 15.39 3.94
N GLU A 64 -17.67 14.48 3.03
CA GLU A 64 -18.84 14.60 2.16
C GLU A 64 -19.98 13.64 2.56
N PRO A 65 -21.24 14.11 2.72
CA PRO A 65 -22.35 13.24 3.07
C PRO A 65 -22.63 12.24 1.94
N LEU A 66 -22.81 10.96 2.28
CA LEU A 66 -23.01 9.84 1.34
C LEU A 66 -24.40 9.85 0.69
N LEU A 67 -24.84 10.99 0.16
CA LEU A 67 -26.17 11.20 -0.41
C LEU A 67 -26.32 10.62 -1.83
N HIS A 68 -25.21 10.40 -2.52
CA HIS A 68 -25.18 9.98 -3.93
C HIS A 68 -24.85 8.50 -4.15
N GLN A 69 -24.52 7.75 -3.09
CA GLN A 69 -24.19 6.34 -3.23
C GLN A 69 -25.41 5.47 -2.98
N ASN A 70 -25.72 4.62 -3.96
CA ASN A 70 -26.65 3.53 -3.78
C ASN A 70 -26.13 2.64 -2.63
N PRO A 71 -26.96 2.26 -1.64
CA PRO A 71 -26.55 1.36 -0.56
C PRO A 71 -26.06 -0.01 -1.09
N ASP A 72 -26.52 -0.41 -2.28
CA ASP A 72 -26.06 -1.62 -2.98
C ASP A 72 -24.69 -1.44 -3.69
N GLU A 73 -24.26 -0.19 -3.91
CA GLU A 73 -22.92 0.17 -4.39
C GLU A 73 -21.92 0.38 -3.24
N GLY A 74 -22.30 0.10 -1.99
CA GLY A 74 -21.43 0.02 -0.81
C GLY A 74 -20.39 -1.11 -0.87
N GLY A 75 -19.96 -1.47 -2.08
CA GLY A 75 -18.90 -2.41 -2.36
C GLY A 75 -17.53 -1.87 -1.97
N ILE A 76 -16.59 -2.80 -1.88
CA ILE A 76 -15.18 -2.52 -1.62
C ILE A 76 -14.68 -1.48 -2.64
N PRO A 77 -14.06 -0.36 -2.22
CA PRO A 77 -13.59 0.66 -3.14
C PRO A 77 -12.61 0.06 -4.15
N ALA A 78 -12.65 0.54 -5.41
CA ALA A 78 -11.87 -0.02 -6.50
C ALA A 78 -10.37 -0.14 -6.18
N ALA A 79 -9.82 0.86 -5.46
CA ALA A 79 -8.44 0.85 -4.99
C ALA A 79 -8.15 -0.32 -4.03
N LEU A 80 -9.07 -0.61 -3.11
CA LEU A 80 -8.94 -1.73 -2.17
C LEU A 80 -9.15 -3.08 -2.86
N ALA A 81 -10.06 -3.16 -3.85
CA ALA A 81 -10.24 -4.35 -4.68
C ALA A 81 -8.96 -4.67 -5.49
N GLN A 82 -8.33 -3.66 -6.09
CA GLN A 82 -7.05 -3.82 -6.78
C GLN A 82 -5.93 -4.23 -5.81
N ALA A 83 -5.89 -3.65 -4.61
CA ALA A 83 -4.94 -4.05 -3.58
C ALA A 83 -5.07 -5.55 -3.20
N VAL A 84 -6.30 -6.05 -3.08
CA VAL A 84 -6.57 -7.48 -2.84
C VAL A 84 -6.06 -8.35 -3.99
N GLN A 85 -6.31 -7.96 -5.25
CA GLN A 85 -5.84 -8.70 -6.43
C GLN A 85 -4.30 -8.76 -6.49
N ILE A 86 -3.62 -7.63 -6.30
CA ILE A 86 -2.14 -7.56 -6.31
C ILE A 86 -1.58 -8.41 -5.17
N LYS A 87 -2.19 -8.35 -3.99
CA LYS A 87 -1.85 -9.18 -2.84
C LYS A 87 -1.97 -10.67 -3.16
N ASP A 88 -3.09 -11.12 -3.73
CA ASP A 88 -3.29 -12.54 -4.10
C ASP A 88 -2.24 -13.04 -5.10
N GLN A 89 -1.85 -12.19 -6.06
CA GLN A 89 -0.91 -12.56 -7.11
C GLN A 89 0.56 -12.55 -6.66
N HIS A 90 0.94 -11.62 -5.78
CA HIS A 90 2.35 -11.34 -5.50
C HIS A 90 2.76 -11.48 -4.03
N PHE A 91 1.81 -11.32 -3.10
CA PHE A 91 2.08 -11.24 -1.66
C PHE A 91 1.03 -11.98 -0.82
N PRO A 92 0.84 -13.30 -1.00
CA PRO A 92 -0.20 -14.07 -0.28
C PRO A 92 -0.01 -14.01 1.24
N GLU A 93 1.23 -13.82 1.71
CA GLU A 93 1.60 -13.66 3.13
C GLU A 93 0.94 -12.44 3.80
N LEU A 94 0.51 -11.43 3.03
CA LEU A 94 -0.21 -10.26 3.54
C LEU A 94 -1.70 -10.52 3.77
N GLY A 95 -2.17 -11.76 3.54
CA GLY A 95 -3.57 -12.15 3.62
C GLY A 95 -4.26 -11.73 4.91
N THR A 96 -3.64 -12.01 6.06
CA THR A 96 -4.21 -11.68 7.37
C THR A 96 -4.37 -10.17 7.56
N LEU A 97 -3.33 -9.39 7.26
CA LEU A 97 -3.35 -7.94 7.36
C LEU A 97 -4.41 -7.30 6.44
N VAL A 98 -4.57 -7.81 5.22
CA VAL A 98 -5.59 -7.30 4.30
C VAL A 98 -7.01 -7.69 4.74
N LEU A 99 -7.20 -8.88 5.29
CA LEU A 99 -8.49 -9.26 5.88
C LEU A 99 -8.86 -8.38 7.07
N ASP A 100 -7.92 -8.08 7.95
CA ASP A 100 -8.15 -7.19 9.08
C ASP A 100 -8.41 -5.74 8.61
N LEU A 101 -7.75 -5.31 7.53
CA LEU A 101 -8.03 -4.02 6.89
C LEU A 101 -9.46 -3.97 6.32
N LEU A 102 -9.91 -5.04 5.65
CA LEU A 102 -11.27 -5.14 5.10
C LEU A 102 -12.34 -5.16 6.20
N ARG A 103 -12.08 -5.82 7.33
CA ARG A 103 -12.95 -5.77 8.50
C ARG A 103 -13.05 -4.36 9.08
N THR A 104 -11.90 -3.72 9.26
CA THR A 104 -11.82 -2.34 9.75
C THR A 104 -12.51 -1.36 8.79
N HIS A 105 -12.36 -1.57 7.47
CA HIS A 105 -13.07 -0.81 6.44
C HIS A 105 -14.59 -0.93 6.61
N ARG A 106 -15.11 -2.14 6.79
CA ARG A 106 -16.55 -2.36 7.00
C ARG A 106 -17.05 -1.66 8.27
N GLU A 107 -16.31 -1.76 9.38
CA GLU A 107 -16.64 -1.06 10.63
C GLU A 107 -16.67 0.47 10.43
N LEU A 108 -15.70 1.01 9.69
CA LEU A 108 -15.65 2.43 9.36
C LEU A 108 -16.82 2.87 8.48
N MET A 109 -17.12 2.11 7.42
CA MET A 109 -18.24 2.43 6.52
C MET A 109 -19.58 2.38 7.26
N GLN A 110 -19.75 1.42 8.16
CA GLN A 110 -20.94 1.35 9.01
C GLN A 110 -21.05 2.60 9.89
N TYR A 111 -19.95 3.02 10.53
CA TYR A 111 -19.93 4.24 11.34
C TYR A 111 -20.28 5.49 10.50
N LEU A 112 -19.65 5.67 9.33
CA LEU A 112 -19.93 6.80 8.44
C LEU A 112 -21.38 6.80 7.95
N TRP A 113 -21.96 5.62 7.71
CA TRP A 113 -23.36 5.48 7.33
C TRP A 113 -24.32 5.84 8.47
N GLU A 114 -24.08 5.34 9.69
CA GLU A 114 -24.84 5.69 10.89
C GLU A 114 -24.82 7.21 11.10
N GLU A 115 -23.66 7.84 10.95
CA GLU A 115 -23.53 9.28 11.08
C GLU A 115 -24.29 10.02 9.97
N ASN A 116 -24.19 9.59 8.71
CA ASN A 116 -24.94 10.21 7.62
C ASN A 116 -26.46 10.14 7.85
N ILE A 117 -26.99 9.01 8.35
CA ILE A 117 -28.40 8.91 8.74
C ILE A 117 -28.75 9.96 9.82
N LEU A 118 -27.88 10.17 10.81
CA LEU A 118 -28.10 11.18 11.85
C LEU A 118 -28.08 12.60 11.27
N ARG A 119 -27.17 12.90 10.34
CA ARG A 119 -27.12 14.19 9.62
C ARG A 119 -28.39 14.46 8.83
N MET A 120 -28.93 13.45 8.15
CA MET A 120 -30.17 13.58 7.39
C MET A 120 -31.39 13.76 8.32
N LYS A 121 -31.39 13.12 9.49
CA LYS A 121 -32.52 13.16 10.44
C LYS A 121 -32.55 14.40 11.32
N HIS A 122 -31.40 14.97 11.67
CA HIS A 122 -31.32 16.11 12.57
C HIS A 122 -30.51 17.23 11.92
N ALA A 123 -31.11 18.41 11.76
CA ALA A 123 -30.42 19.67 11.48
C ALA A 123 -29.64 20.18 12.71
N SER A 124 -29.07 19.28 13.50
CA SER A 124 -28.31 19.60 14.71
C SER A 124 -26.86 19.93 14.32
N PRO A 125 -26.15 20.77 15.10
CA PRO A 125 -24.76 21.09 14.81
C PRO A 125 -23.94 19.79 14.81
N LEU A 126 -23.33 19.47 13.67
CA LEU A 126 -22.46 18.30 13.51
C LEU A 126 -21.40 18.34 14.62
N ARG A 127 -21.40 17.34 15.50
CA ARG A 127 -20.21 17.09 16.31
C ARG A 127 -19.09 16.70 15.34
N PRO A 128 -17.92 17.36 15.36
CA PRO A 128 -16.85 17.01 14.45
C PRO A 128 -16.39 15.57 14.66
N HIS A 129 -16.10 14.82 13.58
CA HIS A 129 -15.67 13.41 13.66
C HIS A 129 -14.47 13.19 14.59
N TYR A 130 -13.55 14.16 14.62
CA TYR A 130 -12.37 14.12 15.49
C TYR A 130 -12.70 14.27 16.99
N ALA A 131 -13.96 14.48 17.35
CA ALA A 131 -14.40 14.51 18.74
C ALA A 131 -15.13 13.23 19.16
N ASP A 132 -15.32 12.24 18.26
CA ASP A 132 -15.91 10.93 18.58
C ASP A 132 -14.81 9.88 18.89
N PRO A 133 -14.74 9.34 20.12
CA PRO A 133 -13.80 8.28 20.48
C PRO A 133 -13.94 7.01 19.64
N ARG A 134 -15.15 6.66 19.17
CA ARG A 134 -15.39 5.46 18.35
C ARG A 134 -14.71 5.61 16.99
N TYR A 135 -14.84 6.78 16.36
CA TYR A 135 -14.19 7.07 15.10
C TYR A 135 -12.66 6.98 15.22
N HIS A 136 -12.08 7.60 16.25
CA HIS A 136 -10.64 7.54 16.50
C HIS A 136 -10.12 6.13 16.67
N ASN A 137 -10.79 5.30 17.47
CA ASN A 137 -10.37 3.91 17.67
C ASN A 137 -10.37 3.10 16.35
N ILE A 138 -11.36 3.33 15.48
CA ILE A 138 -11.42 2.67 14.17
C ILE A 138 -10.28 3.18 13.27
N ARG A 139 -10.05 4.50 13.25
CA ARG A 139 -9.01 5.11 12.41
C ARG A 139 -7.60 4.74 12.84
N ASP A 140 -7.33 4.71 14.14
CA ASP A 140 -6.04 4.28 14.70
C ASP A 140 -5.74 2.81 14.35
N ARG A 141 -6.75 1.94 14.46
CA ARG A 141 -6.62 0.53 14.04
C ARG A 141 -6.31 0.43 12.54
N GLN A 142 -7.04 1.18 11.72
CA GLN A 142 -6.84 1.20 10.28
C GLN A 142 -5.43 1.67 9.91
N ASP A 143 -4.97 2.75 10.54
CA ASP A 143 -3.66 3.33 10.31
C ASP A 143 -2.55 2.37 10.71
N GLY A 144 -2.66 1.71 11.87
CA GLY A 144 -1.71 0.68 12.29
C GLY A 144 -1.63 -0.50 11.32
N LEU A 145 -2.78 -0.91 10.74
CA LEU A 145 -2.83 -1.96 9.72
C LEU A 145 -2.18 -1.52 8.40
N LEU A 146 -2.44 -0.28 7.96
CA LEU A 146 -1.85 0.28 6.75
C LEU A 146 -0.33 0.43 6.89
N ASP A 147 0.16 0.92 8.03
CA ASP A 147 1.59 1.02 8.32
C ASP A 147 2.25 -0.36 8.31
N SER A 148 1.61 -1.36 8.91
CA SER A 148 2.07 -2.75 8.89
C SER A 148 2.13 -3.30 7.47
N LEU A 149 1.10 -3.04 6.65
CA LEU A 149 1.05 -3.43 5.24
C LEU A 149 2.15 -2.75 4.43
N PHE A 150 2.35 -1.44 4.59
CA PHE A 150 3.40 -0.69 3.89
C PHE A 150 4.79 -1.22 4.25
N LEU A 151 5.05 -1.45 5.55
CA LEU A 151 6.32 -1.99 6.01
C LEU A 151 6.58 -3.38 5.43
N ARG A 152 5.60 -4.29 5.54
CA ARG A 152 5.74 -5.67 5.08
C ARG A 152 5.84 -5.75 3.55
N CYS A 153 5.09 -4.92 2.84
CA CYS A 153 5.15 -4.82 1.37
C CYS A 153 6.55 -4.38 0.88
N ARG A 154 7.16 -3.39 1.53
CA ARG A 154 8.54 -2.97 1.22
C ARG A 154 9.58 -4.06 1.50
N GLN A 155 9.46 -4.72 2.65
CA GLN A 155 10.33 -5.85 3.00
C GLN A 155 10.25 -6.96 1.94
N LEU A 156 9.03 -7.33 1.52
CA LEU A 156 8.81 -8.35 0.49
C LEU A 156 9.23 -7.90 -0.92
N GLY A 157 9.18 -6.59 -1.20
CA GLY A 157 9.75 -5.97 -2.38
C GLY A 157 11.29 -5.94 -2.39
N GLY A 158 11.94 -6.28 -1.28
CA GLY A 158 13.40 -6.22 -1.17
C GLY A 158 13.92 -4.78 -1.13
N ASP A 159 13.15 -3.87 -0.54
CA ASP A 159 13.59 -2.54 -0.14
C ASP A 159 13.82 -2.53 1.37
N SER A 160 15.09 -2.44 1.77
CA SER A 160 15.53 -2.38 3.18
C SER A 160 15.69 -0.93 3.67
N GLY A 161 15.26 0.06 2.88
CA GLY A 161 15.46 1.48 3.13
C GLY A 161 14.46 2.12 4.11
N SER A 162 15.02 2.74 5.15
CA SER A 162 14.36 3.63 6.11
C SER A 162 13.70 4.83 5.43
N GLY A 163 12.37 4.99 5.54
CA GLY A 163 11.73 6.24 5.10
C GLY A 163 10.26 6.12 4.74
N TRP A 164 9.38 5.96 5.73
CA TRP A 164 7.98 6.37 5.62
C TRP A 164 7.58 7.39 6.70
N ARG A 165 8.46 7.67 7.67
CA ARG A 165 8.22 8.63 8.77
C ARG A 165 8.03 10.09 8.35
N ARG A 166 7.99 10.44 7.05
CA ARG A 166 8.04 11.84 6.57
C ARG A 166 6.95 12.30 5.61
N THR A 167 5.92 11.50 5.32
CA THR A 167 4.80 11.95 4.47
C THR A 167 3.49 12.17 5.22
N ARG A 168 3.44 11.92 6.54
CA ARG A 168 2.29 12.29 7.38
C ARG A 168 2.46 13.60 8.15
N SER A 169 3.69 14.08 8.35
CA SER A 169 3.95 15.32 9.11
C SER A 169 3.44 16.58 8.42
N ASP A 170 3.17 16.53 7.12
CA ASP A 170 2.74 17.71 6.34
C ASP A 170 1.22 17.94 6.42
N PHE A 171 0.47 17.04 7.08
CA PHE A 171 -0.95 17.24 7.43
C PHE A 171 -1.14 17.51 8.92
N SER A 172 -0.15 18.12 9.56
CA SER A 172 -0.39 18.78 10.84
C SER A 172 -1.28 19.98 10.55
N PHE A 173 -2.59 19.80 10.73
CA PHE A 173 -3.55 20.89 10.82
C PHE A 173 -2.95 21.95 11.74
N SER A 174 -2.63 23.12 11.19
CA SER A 174 -2.32 24.34 11.96
C SER A 174 -3.57 24.71 12.75
N SER A 175 -3.80 23.98 13.84
CA SER A 175 -4.83 24.28 14.81
C SER A 175 -4.33 25.47 15.62
N GLY A 176 -4.69 26.67 15.17
CA GLY A 176 -4.85 27.86 16.00
C GLY A 176 -3.62 28.29 16.79
N ASP A 177 -2.67 28.95 16.11
CA ASP A 177 -1.96 30.08 16.70
C ASP A 177 -2.49 31.36 16.05
N MET A 178 -3.80 31.59 16.21
CA MET A 178 -4.36 32.93 16.04
C MET A 178 -3.99 33.70 17.31
N GLY A 179 -2.78 34.28 17.28
CA GLY A 179 -2.33 35.24 18.25
C GLY A 179 -3.40 36.33 18.42
N MET A 180 -4.02 36.34 19.60
CA MET A 180 -4.79 37.48 20.07
C MET A 180 -3.84 38.69 20.12
N PRO A 181 -4.10 39.79 19.39
CA PRO A 181 -3.37 41.01 19.63
C PRO A 181 -3.81 41.57 20.99
N SER A 182 -2.94 41.46 21.98
CA SER A 182 -3.07 42.14 23.26
C SER A 182 -3.14 43.66 23.02
N GLN A 183 -4.33 44.23 23.17
CA GLN A 183 -4.51 45.67 23.26
C GLN A 183 -3.78 46.20 24.51
N PRO A 184 -2.99 47.28 24.42
CA PRO A 184 -2.53 47.98 25.61
C PRO A 184 -3.68 48.81 26.19
N ALA A 185 -3.97 48.61 27.47
CA ALA A 185 -4.88 49.44 28.26
C ALA A 185 -4.23 50.81 28.60
N PRO A 186 -5.02 51.86 28.85
CA PRO A 186 -4.54 53.25 29.00
C PRO A 186 -3.75 53.51 30.29
#